data_AF-A0A4V1SRW3-F1
#
_entry.id   AF-A0A4V1SRW3-F1
#
_cell.length_a   1.000
_cell.length_b   1.000
_cell.length_c   1.000
_cell.angle_alpha   90.00
_cell.angle_beta   90.00
_cell.angle_gamma   90.00
#
_symmetry.space_group_name_H-M   'P 1'
#
loop_
_entity.id
_entity.type
_entity.pdbx_description
1 polymer ?
#
loop_
_entity_poly.entity_id
_entity_poly.type
_entity_poly.pdbx_seq_one_letter_code
_entity_poly.pdbx_strand_id
1 'polypeptide(L)'
;DLASCLPDFAVEALREALPVFGRQIPRYDDPDAVMTGVETRTSSPVRITRGKDYQSLNTAGLYPAGEGAGYAGGILSAAVDGIKVAEALALSLAA
;
A
#
# COMPACT_ATOMS: atom_id res chain seq x y z
N ASP A 1 -24.23 -1.81 12.46
CA ASP A 1 -24.06 -2.65 11.26
C ASP A 1 -22.78 -2.23 10.56
N LEU A 2 -21.85 -3.14 10.31
CA LEU A 2 -20.59 -2.81 9.61
C LEU A 2 -20.78 -2.69 8.09
N ALA A 3 -21.89 -3.20 7.55
CA ALA A 3 -22.19 -3.08 6.13
C ALA A 3 -22.30 -1.62 5.66
N SER A 4 -22.61 -0.67 6.55
CA SER A 4 -22.67 0.75 6.22
C SER A 4 -21.31 1.45 6.18
N CYS A 5 -20.22 0.76 6.55
CA CYS A 5 -18.88 1.37 6.65
C CYS A 5 -18.06 1.29 5.36
N LEU A 6 -18.48 0.46 4.39
CA LEU A 6 -17.77 0.21 3.14
C LEU A 6 -18.76 0.29 1.97
N PRO A 7 -18.28 0.55 0.74
CA PRO A 7 -19.13 0.46 -0.46
C PRO A 7 -19.71 -0.94 -0.67
N ASP A 8 -20.89 -1.03 -1.28
CA ASP A 8 -21.63 -2.29 -1.48
C ASP A 8 -20.79 -3.41 -2.11
N PHE A 9 -19.96 -3.09 -3.10
CA PHE A 9 -19.12 -4.07 -3.78
C PHE A 9 -18.07 -4.71 -2.84
N ALA A 10 -17.55 -3.96 -1.88
CA ALA A 10 -16.57 -4.46 -0.91
C ALA A 10 -17.26 -5.30 0.17
N VAL A 11 -18.45 -4.90 0.60
CA VAL A 11 -19.28 -5.68 1.53
C VAL A 11 -19.62 -7.02 0.93
N GLU A 12 -20.07 -7.05 -0.33
CA GLU A 12 -20.42 -8.30 -1.01
C GLU A 12 -19.20 -9.22 -1.17
N ALA A 13 -18.05 -8.68 -1.58
CA ALA A 13 -16.81 -9.45 -1.67
C ALA A 13 -16.40 -10.07 -0.32
N LEU A 14 -16.55 -9.34 0.79
CA LEU A 14 -16.27 -9.86 2.13
C LEU A 14 -17.25 -10.97 2.54
N ARG A 15 -18.55 -10.82 2.23
CA ARG A 15 -19.56 -11.84 2.50
C ARG A 15 -19.30 -13.15 1.77
N GLU A 16 -18.77 -13.08 0.55
CA GLU A 16 -18.37 -14.27 -0.21
C GLU A 16 -17.06 -14.88 0.32
N ALA A 17 -16.06 -14.04 0.63
CA ALA A 17 -14.72 -14.49 0.97
C ALA A 17 -14.62 -15.16 2.36
N LEU A 18 -15.33 -14.66 3.37
CA LEU A 18 -15.21 -15.18 4.75
C LEU A 18 -15.55 -16.68 4.87
N PRO A 19 -16.68 -17.19 4.32
CA PRO A 19 -16.96 -18.62 4.30
C PRO A 19 -15.96 -19.45 3.49
N VAL A 20 -15.37 -18.86 2.43
CA VAL A 20 -14.31 -19.52 1.65
C VAL A 20 -13.07 -19.73 2.53
N PHE A 21 -12.68 -18.72 3.29
CA PHE A 21 -11.58 -18.83 4.24
C PHE A 21 -11.88 -19.81 5.38
N GLY A 22 -13.13 -19.89 5.86
CA GLY A 22 -13.55 -20.89 6.85
C GLY A 22 -13.33 -22.34 6.40
N ARG A 23 -13.41 -22.61 5.08
CA ARG A 23 -13.09 -23.93 4.50
C ARG A 23 -11.58 -24.21 4.39
N GLN A 24 -10.75 -23.17 4.38
CA GLN A 24 -9.29 -23.28 4.26
C GLN A 24 -8.60 -23.28 5.63
N ILE A 25 -9.11 -22.48 6.56
CA ILE A 25 -8.59 -22.30 7.90
C ILE A 25 -9.75 -22.57 8.87
N PRO A 26 -9.69 -23.65 9.67
CA PRO A 26 -10.75 -23.96 10.63
C PRO A 26 -11.07 -22.77 11.53
N ARG A 27 -12.37 -22.48 11.70
CA ARG A 27 -12.90 -21.38 12.53
C ARG A 27 -12.57 -19.95 12.04
N TYR A 28 -12.20 -19.77 10.77
CA TYR A 28 -12.01 -18.42 10.24
C TYR A 28 -13.32 -17.63 10.10
N ASP A 29 -14.44 -18.33 9.91
CA ASP A 29 -15.81 -17.78 9.80
C ASP A 29 -16.66 -18.02 11.07
N ASP A 30 -16.01 -18.12 12.23
CA ASP A 30 -16.67 -18.32 13.52
C ASP A 30 -17.68 -17.18 13.79
N PRO A 31 -18.95 -17.47 14.16
CA PRO A 31 -19.97 -16.45 14.39
C PRO A 31 -19.63 -15.47 15.53
N ASP A 32 -18.74 -15.87 16.45
CA ASP A 32 -18.26 -15.02 17.54
C ASP A 32 -16.98 -14.23 17.18
N ALA A 33 -16.47 -14.36 15.94
CA ALA A 33 -15.32 -13.61 15.47
C ALA A 33 -15.65 -12.11 15.37
N VAL A 34 -14.71 -11.26 15.81
CA VAL A 34 -14.90 -9.81 15.86
C VAL A 34 -14.35 -9.15 14.60
N MET A 35 -15.20 -8.43 13.88
CA MET A 35 -14.79 -7.49 12.84
C MET A 35 -14.67 -6.08 13.44
N THR A 36 -13.54 -5.41 13.21
CA THR A 36 -13.24 -4.12 13.86
C THR A 36 -12.96 -3.03 12.84
N GLY A 37 -13.72 -1.94 12.90
CA GLY A 37 -13.42 -0.68 12.20
C GLY A 37 -13.25 -0.81 10.69
N VAL A 38 -12.55 0.16 10.10
CA VAL A 38 -12.20 0.19 8.68
C VAL A 38 -10.69 0.36 8.53
N GLU A 39 -10.06 -0.52 7.75
CA GLU A 39 -8.66 -0.42 7.39
C GLU A 39 -8.55 0.25 6.02
N THR A 40 -8.23 1.56 6.00
CA THR A 40 -8.32 2.37 4.76
C THR A 40 -6.97 2.84 4.22
N ARG A 41 -5.86 2.44 4.84
CA ARG A 41 -4.51 2.94 4.54
C ARG A 41 -3.52 1.81 4.28
N THR A 42 -3.94 0.82 3.50
CA THR A 42 -3.10 -0.33 3.12
C THR A 42 -1.91 0.07 2.25
N SER A 43 -2.04 1.15 1.48
CA SER A 43 -0.98 1.73 0.65
C SER A 43 -1.30 3.18 0.31
N SER A 44 -0.35 3.92 -0.29
CA SER A 44 -0.59 5.30 -0.71
C SER A 44 -1.69 5.36 -1.79
N PRO A 45 -2.68 6.25 -1.64
CA PRO A 45 -3.72 6.45 -2.65
C PRO A 45 -3.22 7.28 -3.85
N VAL A 46 -1.96 7.73 -3.82
CA VAL A 46 -1.34 8.55 -4.86
C VAL A 46 -0.03 7.95 -5.32
N ARG A 47 0.35 8.29 -6.55
CA ARG A 47 1.67 8.02 -7.08
C ARG A 47 2.31 9.32 -7.54
N ILE A 48 3.38 9.72 -6.87
CA ILE A 48 4.14 10.93 -7.22
C ILE A 48 5.16 10.52 -8.28
N THR A 49 4.85 10.76 -9.55
CA THR A 49 5.60 10.18 -10.67
C THR A 49 7.06 10.67 -10.70
N ARG A 50 7.97 9.71 -10.88
CA ARG A 50 9.41 9.94 -11.01
C ARG A 50 10.00 9.19 -12.22
N GLY A 51 11.08 9.73 -12.78
CA GLY A 51 11.84 9.17 -13.89
C GLY A 51 12.73 7.99 -13.48
N LYS A 52 13.52 7.49 -14.45
CA LYS A 52 14.52 6.44 -14.19
C LYS A 52 15.69 6.92 -13.32
N ASP A 53 15.86 8.24 -13.26
CA ASP A 53 16.82 8.96 -12.41
C ASP A 53 16.27 9.24 -10.99
N TYR A 54 15.09 8.69 -10.67
CA TYR A 54 14.41 8.85 -9.38
C TYR A 54 13.91 10.28 -9.07
N GLN A 55 14.02 11.21 -10.01
CA GLN A 55 13.52 12.57 -9.84
C GLN A 55 12.07 12.72 -10.31
N SER A 56 11.34 13.66 -9.70
CA SER A 56 10.01 14.06 -10.16
C SER A 56 10.04 14.46 -11.64
N LEU A 57 9.03 14.04 -12.40
CA LEU A 57 8.95 14.33 -13.83
C LEU A 57 8.85 15.83 -14.15
N ASN A 58 8.43 16.66 -13.19
CA ASN A 58 8.17 18.08 -13.39
C ASN A 58 8.89 18.99 -12.38
N THR A 59 9.75 18.46 -11.51
CA THR A 59 10.47 19.25 -10.50
C THR A 59 11.85 18.65 -10.28
N ALA A 60 12.86 19.24 -10.91
CA ALA A 60 14.24 18.84 -10.72
C ALA A 60 14.68 19.00 -9.25
N GLY A 61 15.48 18.07 -8.76
CA GLY A 61 15.95 18.02 -7.36
C GLY A 61 14.95 17.43 -6.37
N LEU A 62 13.71 17.12 -6.77
CA LEU A 62 12.74 16.43 -5.94
C LEU A 62 12.78 14.92 -6.22
N TYR A 63 12.97 14.09 -5.18
CA TYR A 63 13.06 12.64 -5.29
C TYR A 63 11.93 11.93 -4.53
N PRO A 64 10.79 11.65 -5.17
CA PRO A 64 9.71 10.89 -4.54
C PRO A 64 10.19 9.48 -4.17
N ALA A 65 9.99 9.03 -2.93
CA ALA A 65 10.50 7.76 -2.43
C ALA A 65 9.52 7.05 -1.48
N GLY A 66 9.67 5.73 -1.36
CA GLY A 66 8.96 4.89 -0.40
C GLY A 66 7.46 4.77 -0.66
N GLU A 67 6.73 4.37 0.38
CA GLU A 67 5.30 4.08 0.30
C GLU A 67 4.48 5.34 0.04
N GLY A 68 4.82 6.45 0.70
CA GLY A 68 4.11 7.73 0.49
C GLY A 68 4.10 8.19 -0.97
N ALA A 69 5.18 7.94 -1.71
CA ALA A 69 5.27 8.25 -3.14
C ALA A 69 4.65 7.18 -4.06
N GLY A 70 4.24 6.03 -3.52
CA GLY A 70 3.66 4.91 -4.27
C GLY A 70 4.69 3.97 -4.93
N TYR A 71 5.92 3.88 -4.38
CA TYR A 71 7.00 3.03 -4.90
C TYR A 71 7.41 1.88 -3.97
N ALA A 72 6.75 1.75 -2.82
CA ALA A 72 6.92 0.66 -1.86
C ALA A 72 5.59 0.34 -1.15
N GLY A 73 5.53 -0.78 -0.42
CA GLY A 73 4.31 -1.23 0.28
C GLY A 73 4.61 -1.92 1.60
N GLY A 74 5.71 -1.57 2.25
CA GLY A 74 6.13 -2.13 3.53
C GLY A 74 7.59 -1.81 3.85
N ILE A 75 7.98 -2.03 5.12
CA ILE A 75 9.25 -1.58 5.72
C ILE A 75 10.45 -1.90 4.83
N LEU A 76 10.63 -3.18 4.46
CA LEU A 76 11.79 -3.61 3.68
C LEU A 76 11.81 -2.96 2.29
N SER A 77 10.67 -2.95 1.60
CA SER A 77 10.57 -2.37 0.25
C SER A 77 10.81 -0.86 0.26
N ALA A 78 10.34 -0.15 1.28
CA ALA A 78 10.56 1.29 1.45
C ALA A 78 12.03 1.60 1.74
N ALA A 79 12.70 0.77 2.55
CA ALA A 79 14.13 0.89 2.80
C ALA A 79 14.96 0.66 1.53
N VAL A 80 14.64 -0.39 0.75
CA VAL A 80 15.30 -0.66 -0.54
C VAL A 80 15.08 0.48 -1.53
N ASP A 81 13.88 1.05 -1.59
CA ASP A 81 13.62 2.22 -2.42
C ASP A 81 14.42 3.45 -1.97
N GLY A 82 14.52 3.67 -0.66
CA GLY A 82 15.33 4.73 -0.07
C GLY A 82 16.81 4.62 -0.42
N ILE A 83 17.39 3.41 -0.39
CA ILE A 83 18.78 3.18 -0.81
C ILE A 83 18.98 3.59 -2.27
N LYS A 84 18.11 3.13 -3.18
CA LYS A 84 18.20 3.45 -4.61
C LYS A 84 18.07 4.95 -4.88
N VAL A 85 17.17 5.62 -4.18
CA VAL A 85 16.97 7.07 -4.30
C VAL A 85 18.20 7.82 -3.79
N ALA A 86 18.77 7.39 -2.66
CA ALA A 86 19.99 7.98 -2.11
C ALA A 86 21.20 7.79 -3.04
N GLU A 87 21.35 6.61 -3.64
CA GLU A 87 22.39 6.34 -4.65
C GLU A 87 22.22 7.23 -5.89
N ALA A 88 21.00 7.38 -6.40
CA ALA A 88 20.70 8.23 -7.55
C ALA A 88 20.98 9.72 -7.26
N LEU A 89 20.59 10.20 -6.07
CA LEU A 89 20.91 11.55 -5.61
C LEU A 89 22.43 11.76 -5.52
N ALA A 90 23.16 10.82 -4.91
CA ALA A 90 24.61 10.92 -4.78
C ALA A 90 25.31 11.00 -6.14
N LEU A 91 24.90 10.18 -7.12
CA LEU A 91 25.41 10.23 -8.49
C LEU A 91 25.08 11.56 -9.18
N SER A 92 23.88 12.10 -8.97
CA SER A 92 23.48 13.38 -9.55
C SER A 92 24.26 14.58 -9.00
N LEU A 93 24.73 14.50 -7.76
CA LEU A 93 25.54 15.57 -7.13
C LEU A 93 27.04 15.49 -7.50
N ALA A 94 27.50 14.31 -7.92
CA ALA A 94 28.89 14.07 -8.29
C ALA A 94 29.19 14.33 -9.78
N ALA A 95 28.15 14.49 -10.60
CA ALA A 95 28.24 14.83 -12.02
C ALA A 95 28.41 16.34 -12.24
#